data_AF-A0A944RPL8-F1
#
_entry.id   AF-A0A944RPL8-F1
#
_cell.length_a   1.000
_cell.length_b   1.000
_cell.length_c   1.000
_cell.angle_alpha   90.00
_cell.angle_beta   90.00
_cell.angle_gamma   90.00
#
_symmetry.space_group_name_H-M   'P 1'
#
loop_
_entity.id
_entity.type
_entity.pdbx_description
1 polymer ?
#
loop_
_entity_poly.entity_id
_entity_poly.type
_entity_poly.pdbx_seq_one_letter_code
_entity_poly.pdbx_strand_id
1 'polypeptide(L)'
;MAEIQKKYDTYLKFNTQVFAISVDPLKQSQNLIEKMKLPYKLLCDEDKHVIDLYHLTNPFEHNGIAKPATFIINQEGKICYRSLDGTANRVDLSDELLFLEKLHNDAGYEMDNAPKKSLIIPTPKNMWRMSLNMIFKGNFADWMHFLLFPVEMFRMMTSRFKKK
;
A
#
# COMPACT_ATOMS: atom_id res chain seq x y z
N MET A 1 -4.31 10.93 -1.04
CA MET A 1 -5.17 11.99 -0.46
C MET A 1 -5.89 12.84 -1.49
N ALA A 2 -5.20 13.55 -2.39
CA ALA A 2 -5.85 14.42 -3.38
C ALA A 2 -6.79 13.66 -4.35
N GLU A 3 -6.46 12.42 -4.69
CA GLU A 3 -7.27 11.60 -5.58
C GLU A 3 -8.54 11.07 -4.89
N ILE A 4 -8.42 10.63 -3.64
CA ILE A 4 -9.57 10.26 -2.77
C ILE A 4 -10.52 11.45 -2.62
N GLN A 5 -10.01 12.66 -2.43
CA GLN A 5 -10.84 13.87 -2.38
C GLN A 5 -11.67 14.07 -3.65
N LYS A 6 -11.07 13.87 -4.85
CA LYS A 6 -11.78 13.99 -6.13
C LYS A 6 -12.86 12.92 -6.32
N LYS A 7 -12.70 11.76 -5.67
CA LYS A 7 -13.61 10.62 -5.77
C LYS A 7 -14.53 10.48 -4.55
N TYR A 8 -14.54 11.46 -3.63
CA TYR A 8 -15.24 11.36 -2.36
C TYR A 8 -16.72 11.03 -2.51
N ASP A 9 -17.41 11.66 -3.46
CA ASP A 9 -18.83 11.40 -3.74
C ASP A 9 -19.11 9.95 -4.17
N THR A 10 -18.12 9.28 -4.78
CA THR A 10 -18.24 7.86 -5.14
C THR A 10 -18.27 6.97 -3.90
N TYR A 11 -17.46 7.27 -2.89
CA TYR A 11 -17.50 6.56 -1.60
C TYR A 11 -18.86 6.75 -0.93
N LEU A 12 -19.38 7.98 -0.91
CA LEU A 12 -20.70 8.27 -0.36
C LEU A 12 -21.82 7.53 -1.10
N LYS A 13 -21.74 7.44 -2.44
CA LYS A 13 -22.70 6.69 -3.26
C LYS A 13 -22.75 5.21 -2.85
N PHE A 14 -21.62 4.62 -2.48
CA PHE A 14 -21.53 3.24 -1.99
C PHE A 14 -21.71 3.13 -0.47
N ASN A 15 -22.31 4.13 0.19
CA ASN A 15 -22.55 4.16 1.63
C ASN A 15 -21.27 3.93 2.45
N THR A 16 -20.13 4.42 1.95
CA THR A 16 -18.80 4.25 2.54
C THR A 16 -18.30 5.57 3.10
N GLN A 17 -17.90 5.58 4.37
CA GLN A 17 -17.26 6.72 5.01
C GLN A 17 -15.75 6.61 4.87
N VAL A 18 -15.10 7.73 4.57
CA VAL A 18 -13.64 7.80 4.45
C VAL A 18 -13.04 8.45 5.69
N PHE A 19 -12.01 7.80 6.24
CA PHE A 19 -11.17 8.33 7.29
C PHE A 19 -9.72 8.26 6.84
N ALA A 20 -8.99 9.36 7.00
CA ALA A 20 -7.54 9.37 6.89
C ALA A 20 -6.92 9.29 8.28
N ILE A 21 -5.79 8.62 8.43
CA ILE A 21 -5.04 8.54 9.69
C ILE A 21 -3.61 9.02 9.42
N SER A 22 -3.08 9.90 10.28
CA SER A 22 -1.70 10.36 10.24
C SER A 22 -1.09 10.43 11.64
N VAL A 23 0.23 10.37 11.73
CA VAL A 23 0.99 10.64 12.98
C VAL A 23 1.12 12.13 13.28
N ASP A 24 0.65 12.99 12.36
CA ASP A 24 0.78 14.44 12.50
C ASP A 24 -0.05 14.97 13.67
N PRO A 25 0.47 15.95 14.44
CA PRO A 25 -0.26 16.54 15.55
C PRO A 25 -1.56 17.21 15.13
N LEU A 26 -2.53 17.28 16.06
CA LEU A 26 -3.87 17.85 15.81
C LEU A 26 -3.81 19.21 15.10
N LYS A 27 -2.95 20.13 15.55
CA LYS A 27 -2.82 21.47 14.96
C LYS A 27 -2.37 21.43 13.49
N GLN A 28 -1.46 20.53 13.14
CA GLN A 28 -0.99 20.36 11.76
C GLN A 28 -2.09 19.75 10.88
N SER A 29 -2.76 18.71 11.39
CA SER A 29 -3.89 18.05 10.75
C SER A 29 -5.06 19.02 10.48
N GLN A 30 -5.40 19.89 11.45
CA GLN A 30 -6.43 20.93 11.28
C GLN A 30 -6.08 21.92 10.17
N ASN A 31 -4.86 22.46 10.19
CA ASN A 31 -4.39 23.37 9.14
C ASN A 31 -4.44 22.70 7.75
N LEU A 32 -4.14 21.41 7.67
CA LEU A 32 -4.20 20.65 6.42
C LEU A 32 -5.64 20.51 5.91
N ILE A 33 -6.58 20.15 6.79
CA ILE A 33 -8.02 20.07 6.45
C ILE A 33 -8.51 21.40 5.90
N GLU A 34 -8.22 22.52 6.58
CA GLU A 34 -8.66 23.86 6.18
C GLU A 34 -8.04 24.28 4.84
N LYS A 35 -6.72 24.12 4.70
CA LYS A 35 -5.99 24.51 3.50
C LYS A 35 -6.40 23.71 2.27
N MET A 36 -6.61 22.40 2.44
CA MET A 36 -6.92 21.49 1.33
C MET A 36 -8.43 21.27 1.13
N LYS A 37 -9.28 21.78 2.04
CA LYS A 37 -10.73 21.57 2.06
C LYS A 37 -11.09 20.08 1.96
N LEU A 38 -10.46 19.27 2.82
CA LEU A 38 -10.66 17.83 2.80
C LEU A 38 -12.12 17.50 3.20
N PRO A 39 -12.85 16.70 2.42
CA PRO A 39 -14.26 16.39 2.70
C PRO A 39 -14.43 15.23 3.68
N TYR A 40 -13.34 14.61 4.11
CA TYR A 40 -13.29 13.47 5.02
C TYR A 40 -12.54 13.82 6.31
N LYS A 41 -12.76 13.02 7.35
CA LYS A 41 -12.10 13.21 8.65
C LYS A 41 -10.65 12.75 8.59
N LEU A 42 -9.75 13.53 9.18
CA LEU A 42 -8.35 13.18 9.40
C LEU A 42 -8.14 12.93 10.91
N LEU A 43 -7.82 11.69 11.25
CA LEU A 43 -7.54 11.23 12.61
C LEU A 43 -6.04 11.34 12.89
N CYS A 44 -5.70 11.72 14.12
CA CYS A 44 -4.32 11.86 14.57
C CYS A 44 -3.96 10.66 15.45
N ASP A 45 -2.91 9.93 15.07
CA ASP A 45 -2.33 8.78 15.76
C ASP A 45 -0.88 9.11 16.14
N GLU A 46 -0.71 10.17 16.96
CA GLU A 46 0.61 10.72 17.32
C GLU A 46 1.51 9.65 17.98
N ASP A 47 0.91 8.77 18.78
CA ASP A 47 1.58 7.65 19.47
C ASP A 47 1.75 6.40 18.59
N LYS A 48 1.29 6.42 17.33
CA LYS A 48 1.37 5.33 16.34
C LYS A 48 0.66 4.04 16.74
N HIS A 49 -0.25 4.09 17.70
CA HIS A 49 -0.92 2.90 18.22
C HIS A 49 -1.72 2.16 17.13
N VAL A 50 -2.45 2.88 16.29
CA VAL A 50 -3.22 2.28 15.19
C VAL A 50 -2.28 1.83 14.07
N ILE A 51 -1.30 2.64 13.71
CA ILE A 51 -0.34 2.32 12.64
C ILE A 51 0.45 1.03 12.99
N ASP A 52 0.87 0.87 14.24
CA ASP A 52 1.56 -0.32 14.74
C ASP A 52 0.65 -1.56 14.77
N LEU A 53 -0.62 -1.39 15.19
CA LEU A 53 -1.62 -2.46 15.18
C LEU A 53 -1.83 -3.04 13.77
N TYR A 54 -1.71 -2.20 12.74
CA TYR A 54 -1.82 -2.61 11.33
C TYR A 54 -0.48 -3.02 10.71
N HIS A 55 0.60 -3.07 11.50
CA HIS A 55 1.95 -3.42 11.08
C HIS A 55 2.48 -2.57 9.90
N LEU A 56 2.12 -1.29 9.88
CA LEU A 56 2.47 -0.35 8.82
C LEU A 56 3.77 0.41 9.10
N THR A 57 4.33 0.29 10.29
CA THR A 57 5.56 0.98 10.66
C THR A 57 6.74 0.43 9.85
N ASN A 58 7.47 1.34 9.18
CA ASN A 58 8.72 0.99 8.52
C ASN A 58 9.90 1.30 9.46
N PRO A 59 10.55 0.30 10.06
CA PRO A 59 11.69 0.55 10.96
C PRO A 59 12.92 1.11 10.22
N PHE A 60 12.98 0.97 8.89
CA PHE A 60 14.13 1.38 8.09
C PHE A 60 13.96 2.73 7.37
N GLU A 61 12.76 3.33 7.38
CA GLU A 61 12.52 4.69 6.86
C GLU A 61 12.17 5.66 8.00
N HIS A 62 13.15 6.47 8.40
CA HIS A 62 12.99 7.70 9.19
C HIS A 62 12.16 7.58 10.48
N ASN A 63 12.37 6.51 11.28
CA ASN A 63 11.85 6.40 12.66
C ASN A 63 10.32 6.65 12.83
N GLY A 64 9.48 6.36 11.83
CA GLY A 64 8.03 6.46 12.07
C GLY A 64 7.11 6.93 10.97
N ILE A 65 7.51 6.90 9.70
CA ILE A 65 6.56 7.18 8.63
C ILE A 65 5.78 5.89 8.37
N ALA A 66 4.45 5.96 8.51
CA ALA A 66 3.57 4.86 8.16
C ALA A 66 3.69 4.56 6.67
N LYS A 67 3.82 3.27 6.32
CA LYS A 67 3.67 2.84 4.93
C LYS A 67 2.28 3.26 4.46
N PRO A 68 2.17 3.98 3.32
CA PRO A 68 0.87 4.39 2.85
C PRO A 68 0.05 3.14 2.51
N ALA A 69 -1.17 3.10 3.02
CA ALA A 69 -2.03 1.94 2.90
C ALA A 69 -3.49 2.37 2.94
N THR A 70 -4.34 1.57 2.30
CA THR A 70 -5.79 1.72 2.33
C THR A 70 -6.41 0.42 2.81
N PHE A 71 -7.38 0.52 3.71
CA PHE A 71 -8.15 -0.60 4.21
C PHE A 71 -9.62 -0.28 4.03
N ILE A 72 -10.40 -1.26 3.61
CA ILE A 72 -11.87 -1.18 3.67
C ILE A 72 -12.32 -2.15 4.75
N ILE A 73 -13.07 -1.60 5.70
CA ILE A 73 -13.62 -2.32 6.84
C ILE A 73 -15.13 -2.38 6.63
N ASN A 74 -15.70 -3.58 6.68
CA ASN A 74 -17.14 -3.76 6.54
C ASN A 74 -17.88 -3.39 7.84
N GLN A 75 -19.21 -3.47 7.82
CA GLN A 75 -20.05 -3.12 8.98
C GLN A 75 -19.86 -4.05 10.19
N GLU A 76 -19.30 -5.25 9.99
CA GLU A 76 -18.96 -6.20 11.06
C GLU A 76 -17.57 -5.93 11.68
N GLY A 77 -16.85 -4.92 11.19
CA GLY A 77 -15.50 -4.60 11.64
C GLY A 77 -14.40 -5.47 11.02
N LYS A 78 -14.70 -6.24 9.97
CA LYS A 78 -13.71 -7.07 9.26
C LYS A 78 -13.06 -6.30 8.11
N ILE A 79 -11.76 -6.44 7.95
CA ILE A 79 -11.01 -5.93 6.80
C ILE A 79 -11.35 -6.81 5.59
N CYS A 80 -12.01 -6.22 4.58
CA CYS A 80 -12.39 -6.91 3.34
C CYS A 80 -11.56 -6.49 2.12
N TYR A 81 -10.81 -5.39 2.24
CA TYR A 81 -9.84 -4.92 1.25
C TYR A 81 -8.59 -4.39 1.96
N ARG A 82 -7.42 -4.64 1.37
CA ARG A 82 -6.16 -4.03 1.79
C ARG A 82 -5.29 -3.71 0.58
N SER A 83 -4.87 -2.46 0.48
CA SER A 83 -3.84 -1.99 -0.42
C SER A 83 -2.64 -1.48 0.39
N LEU A 84 -1.44 -1.90 0.02
CA LEU A 84 -0.18 -1.38 0.55
C LEU A 84 0.55 -0.70 -0.59
N ASP A 85 0.70 0.62 -0.52
CA ASP A 85 1.48 1.36 -1.49
C ASP A 85 2.97 1.23 -1.17
N GLY A 86 3.78 1.04 -2.21
CA GLY A 86 5.22 1.25 -2.12
C GLY A 86 5.59 2.70 -2.40
N THR A 87 6.76 3.14 -1.93
CA THR A 87 7.31 4.48 -2.20
C THR A 87 7.38 4.80 -3.70
N ALA A 88 7.54 3.78 -4.55
CA ALA A 88 7.62 3.90 -6.01
C ALA A 88 6.35 3.50 -6.78
N ASN A 89 5.43 2.75 -6.15
CA ASN A 89 4.22 2.21 -6.79
C ASN A 89 3.02 2.53 -5.92
N ARG A 90 2.25 3.54 -6.35
CA ARG A 90 0.91 3.80 -5.83
C ARG A 90 -0.05 2.80 -6.45
N VAL A 91 -0.87 2.14 -5.64
CA VAL A 91 -1.96 1.32 -6.14
C VAL A 91 -3.01 2.24 -6.76
N ASP A 92 -3.48 1.87 -7.94
CA ASP A 92 -4.53 2.60 -8.64
C ASP A 92 -5.85 2.48 -7.86
N LEU A 93 -6.51 3.62 -7.62
CA LEU A 93 -7.82 3.67 -6.96
C LEU A 93 -8.91 2.91 -7.74
N SER A 94 -8.70 2.60 -9.03
CA SER A 94 -9.65 1.83 -9.81
C SER A 94 -9.97 0.46 -9.19
N ASP A 95 -8.97 -0.26 -8.66
CA ASP A 95 -9.15 -1.56 -8.00
C ASP A 95 -9.97 -1.40 -6.69
N GLU A 96 -9.75 -0.31 -5.94
CA GLU A 96 -10.48 0.02 -4.71
C GLU A 96 -11.96 0.35 -5.00
N LEU A 97 -12.21 1.23 -5.98
CA LEU A 97 -13.57 1.65 -6.33
C LEU A 97 -14.36 0.51 -6.95
N LEU A 98 -13.73 -0.34 -7.76
CA LEU A 98 -14.35 -1.55 -8.30
C LEU A 98 -14.70 -2.53 -7.19
N PHE A 99 -13.83 -2.67 -6.18
CA PHE A 99 -14.13 -3.48 -5.00
C PHE A 99 -15.35 -2.94 -4.25
N LEU A 100 -15.42 -1.64 -4.01
CA LEU A 100 -16.57 -1.01 -3.34
C LEU A 100 -17.87 -1.18 -4.13
N GLU A 101 -17.83 -1.04 -5.45
CA GLU A 101 -18.99 -1.29 -6.30
C GLU A 101 -19.49 -2.73 -6.17
N LYS A 102 -18.59 -3.71 -6.19
CA LYS A 102 -18.96 -5.13 -6.01
C LYS A 102 -19.50 -5.40 -4.61
N LEU A 103 -18.85 -4.89 -3.58
CA LEU A 103 -19.30 -5.04 -2.20
C LEU A 103 -20.67 -4.37 -1.96
N HIS A 104 -20.94 -3.26 -2.64
CA HIS A 104 -22.24 -2.59 -2.57
C HIS A 104 -23.36 -3.43 -3.21
N ASN A 105 -23.05 -4.13 -4.30
CA ASN A 105 -24.00 -5.00 -4.99
C ASN A 105 -24.15 -6.37 -4.32
N ASP A 106 -23.11 -6.86 -3.66
CA ASP A 106 -23.05 -8.13 -2.94
C ASP A 106 -22.31 -7.95 -1.61
N ALA A 107 -23.06 -7.87 -0.51
CA ALA A 107 -22.51 -7.70 0.83
C ALA A 107 -21.61 -8.87 1.30
N GLY A 108 -21.71 -10.03 0.64
CA GLY A 108 -20.86 -11.20 0.88
C GLY A 108 -19.60 -11.23 0.01
N TYR A 109 -19.35 -10.20 -0.81
CA TYR A 109 -18.21 -10.17 -1.71
C TYR A 109 -16.88 -10.08 -0.94
N GLU A 110 -16.13 -11.18 -0.96
CA GLU A 110 -14.75 -11.23 -0.50
C GLU A 110 -13.79 -11.10 -1.69
N MET A 111 -12.72 -10.31 -1.55
CA MET A 111 -11.63 -10.36 -2.53
C MET A 111 -10.96 -11.72 -2.50
N ASP A 112 -10.66 -12.26 -3.67
CA ASP A 112 -9.74 -13.38 -3.80
C ASP A 112 -8.34 -12.91 -3.35
N ASN A 113 -7.98 -13.23 -2.10
CA ASN A 113 -6.88 -12.66 -1.31
C ASN A 113 -5.46 -13.02 -1.81
N ALA A 114 -5.31 -13.49 -3.04
CA ALA A 114 -3.99 -13.64 -3.62
C ALA A 114 -3.44 -12.23 -3.93
N PRO A 115 -2.36 -11.76 -3.27
CA PRO A 115 -1.69 -10.56 -3.74
C PRO A 115 -1.39 -10.76 -5.24
N LYS A 116 -1.82 -9.83 -6.11
CA LYS A 116 -1.40 -9.83 -7.51
C LYS A 116 0.14 -9.77 -7.48
N LYS A 117 0.79 -10.94 -7.59
CA LYS A 117 2.24 -11.04 -7.72
C LYS A 117 2.58 -10.50 -9.11
N SER A 118 2.67 -9.18 -9.24
CA SER A 118 3.24 -8.59 -10.43
C SER A 118 4.72 -8.94 -10.41
N LEU A 119 5.15 -9.71 -11.42
CA LEU A 119 6.56 -9.94 -11.64
C LEU A 119 7.16 -8.60 -12.05
N ILE A 120 7.80 -7.89 -11.12
CA ILE A 120 8.51 -6.65 -11.42
C ILE A 120 9.77 -7.06 -12.18
N ILE A 121 9.71 -7.03 -13.51
CA ILE A 121 10.88 -7.22 -14.35
C ILE A 121 11.57 -5.86 -14.45
N PRO A 122 12.74 -5.66 -13.83
CA PRO A 122 13.46 -4.40 -13.96
C PRO A 122 13.89 -4.19 -15.41
N THR A 123 13.65 -2.99 -15.94
CA THR A 123 14.15 -2.61 -17.26
C THR A 123 15.69 -2.51 -17.25
N PRO A 124 16.38 -2.62 -18.41
CA PRO A 124 17.84 -2.56 -18.48
C PRO A 124 18.44 -1.30 -17.82
N LYS A 125 17.76 -0.16 -17.95
CA LYS A 125 18.16 1.11 -17.30
C LYS A 125 18.04 1.05 -15.77
N ASN A 126 17.01 0.39 -15.26
CA ASN A 126 16.84 0.17 -13.82
C ASN A 126 17.89 -0.81 -13.28
N MET A 127 18.22 -1.87 -14.02
CA MET A 127 19.32 -2.78 -13.65
C MET A 127 20.66 -2.06 -13.57
N TRP A 128 21.02 -1.26 -14.58
CA TRP A 128 22.26 -0.49 -14.58
C TRP A 128 22.37 0.44 -13.37
N ARG A 129 21.28 1.13 -13.04
CA ARG A 129 21.22 2.03 -11.89
C ARG A 129 21.31 1.30 -10.54
N MET A 130 20.69 0.12 -10.42
CA MET A 130 20.81 -0.73 -9.23
C MET A 130 22.24 -1.22 -9.04
N SER A 131 22.88 -1.68 -10.12
CA SER A 131 24.29 -2.11 -10.10
C SER A 131 25.24 -0.97 -9.71
N LEU A 132 25.06 0.24 -10.26
CA LEU A 132 25.85 1.40 -9.85
C LEU A 132 25.66 1.72 -8.36
N ASN A 133 24.41 1.76 -7.88
CA ASN A 133 24.14 2.01 -6.47
C ASN A 133 24.76 0.94 -5.55
N MET A 134 24.79 -0.33 -5.97
CA MET A 134 25.43 -1.42 -5.22
C MET A 134 26.96 -1.32 -5.20
N ILE A 135 27.59 -0.88 -6.30
CA ILE A 135 29.04 -0.71 -6.38
C ILE A 135 29.51 0.45 -5.48
N PHE A 136 28.73 1.54 -5.42
CA PHE A 136 29.11 2.73 -4.67
C PHE A 136 28.62 2.74 -3.21
N LYS A 137 27.56 1.99 -2.87
CA LYS A 137 26.90 2.05 -1.54
C LYS A 137 26.43 0.72 -0.95
N GLY A 138 26.59 -0.42 -1.64
CA GLY A 138 26.06 -1.72 -1.19
C GLY A 138 26.98 -2.47 -0.22
N ASN A 139 26.39 -3.26 0.67
CA ASN A 139 27.14 -4.19 1.53
C ASN A 139 27.11 -5.62 0.95
N PHE A 140 27.90 -6.54 1.50
CA PHE A 140 28.05 -7.92 1.04
C PHE A 140 26.71 -8.69 0.93
N ALA A 141 25.75 -8.43 1.83
CA ALA A 141 24.43 -9.04 1.77
C ALA A 141 23.64 -8.64 0.51
N ASP A 142 23.77 -7.39 0.05
CA ASP A 142 23.10 -6.91 -1.17
C ASP A 142 23.70 -7.59 -2.41
N TRP A 143 25.03 -7.81 -2.40
CA TRP A 143 25.75 -8.54 -3.45
C TRP A 143 25.31 -10.00 -3.57
N MET A 144 25.12 -10.67 -2.43
CA MET A 144 24.66 -12.06 -2.40
C MET A 144 23.26 -12.22 -3.01
N HIS A 145 22.32 -11.32 -2.71
CA HIS A 145 20.98 -11.36 -3.30
C HIS A 145 20.97 -11.09 -4.81
N PHE A 146 21.80 -10.17 -5.31
CA PHE A 146 21.88 -9.89 -6.74
C PHE A 146 22.48 -11.07 -7.53
N LEU A 147 23.52 -11.71 -7.01
CA LEU A 147 24.15 -12.87 -7.64
C LEU A 147 23.25 -14.12 -7.62
N LEU A 148 22.44 -14.28 -6.58
CA LEU A 148 21.51 -15.41 -6.44
C LEU A 148 20.18 -15.19 -7.16
N PHE A 149 19.88 -13.97 -7.59
CA PHE A 149 18.65 -13.62 -8.29
C PHE A 149 18.32 -14.52 -9.50
N PRO A 150 19.28 -14.90 -10.38
CA PRO A 150 19.01 -15.83 -11.48
C PRO A 150 18.59 -17.22 -10.99
N VAL A 151 19.16 -17.69 -9.88
CA VAL A 151 18.87 -19.00 -9.27
C VAL A 151 17.50 -18.99 -8.60
N GLU A 152 17.16 -17.92 -7.89
CA GLU A 152 15.82 -17.74 -7.31
C GLU A 152 14.74 -17.68 -8.39
N MET A 153 15.01 -17.00 -9.52
CA MET A 153 14.11 -16.98 -10.67
C MET A 153 13.85 -18.38 -11.23
N PHE A 154 14.91 -19.19 -11.35
CA PHE A 154 14.82 -20.57 -11.84
C PHE A 154 14.05 -21.48 -10.85
N ARG A 155 14.27 -21.29 -9.55
CA ARG A 155 13.54 -22.01 -8.49
C ARG A 155 12.05 -21.65 -8.46
N MET A 156 11.70 -20.39 -8.73
CA MET A 156 10.31 -19.95 -8.87
C MET A 156 9.63 -20.55 -10.11
N MET A 157 10.32 -20.59 -11.26
CA MET A 157 9.79 -21.19 -12.50
C MET A 157 9.52 -22.70 -12.35
N THR A 158 10.42 -23.44 -11.70
CA THR A 158 10.29 -24.89 -11.49
C THR A 158 9.22 -25.26 -10.46
N SER A 159 8.94 -24.39 -9.47
CA SER A 159 7.86 -24.61 -8.49
C SER A 159 6.45 -24.63 -9.09
N ARG A 160 6.25 -24.07 -10.30
CA ARG A 160 4.97 -24.10 -11.04
C ARG A 160 4.67 -25.43 -11.71
N PHE A 161 5.68 -26.30 -11.92
CA PHE A 161 5.48 -27.61 -12.55
C PHE A 161 5.12 -28.73 -11.55
N LYS A 162 5.21 -28.47 -10.24
CA LYS A 162 4.87 -29.45 -9.18
C LYS A 162 3.42 -29.35 -8.65
N LYS A 163 2.60 -28.44 -9.18
CA LYS A 163 1.16 -28.40 -8.96
C LYS A 163 0.43 -28.67 -10.28
N LYS A 164 0.37 -29.94 -10.66
CA LYS A 164 -0.63 -30.51 -11.56
C LYS A 164 -1.05 -31.86 -11.00
#